data_AF-A0A5M6ZIY0-F1
#
_entry.id   AF-A0A5M6ZIY0-F1
#
_cell.length_a   1.000
_cell.length_b   1.000
_cell.length_c   1.000
_cell.angle_alpha   90.00
_cell.angle_beta   90.00
_cell.angle_gamma   90.00
#
_symmetry.space_group_name_H-M   'P 1'
#
loop_
_entity.id
_entity.type
_entity.pdbx_description
1 polymer ?
#
loop_
_entity_poly.entity_id
_entity_poly.type
_entity_poly.pdbx_seq_one_letter_code
_entity_poly.pdbx_strand_id
1 'polypeptide(L)'
;MPAAEVAARVRESLQSVKAADLKDAQLMEVLRLAQQLTDTMQMFFGSLDRSIHTEFNAIAAYIARTRDEIAQLRPNDIKEQRIPVAGAELEAVVGDTEKATETIMSQAEAVMMMDASDPAAYKDAVDEAMTKIIEACAFQDLAGQRVSKVVSSLKHIEERVGRFAATMGVLDADATEAEREEAERRNKLHLNGPALGGPETGQDDVDALLGMDQDAIDALFD
;
A
#
# COMPACT_ATOMS: atom_id res chain seq x y z
N MET A 1 0.05 26.27 41.43
CA MET A 1 0.17 27.70 41.76
C MET A 1 0.89 28.37 40.60
N PRO A 2 0.32 29.39 39.96
CA PRO A 2 0.97 30.03 38.81
C PRO A 2 2.30 30.63 39.28
N ALA A 3 3.39 30.39 38.56
CA ALA A 3 4.70 30.96 38.89
C ALA A 3 4.66 32.49 39.05
N ALA A 4 3.72 33.16 38.37
CA ALA A 4 3.42 34.58 38.50
C ALA A 4 2.94 34.99 39.91
N GLU A 5 2.18 34.14 40.60
CA GLU A 5 1.62 34.42 41.93
C GLU A 5 2.70 34.31 43.01
N VAL A 6 3.62 33.36 42.86
CA VAL A 6 4.80 33.21 43.74
C VAL A 6 5.76 34.40 43.54
N ALA A 7 6.04 34.78 42.30
CA ALA A 7 6.87 35.95 41.99
C ALA A 7 6.27 37.26 42.52
N ALA A 8 4.94 37.42 42.42
CA ALA A 8 4.23 38.58 42.97
C ALA A 8 4.38 38.67 44.49
N ARG A 9 4.19 37.56 45.21
CA ARG A 9 4.39 37.49 46.67
C ARG A 9 5.82 37.79 47.10
N VAL A 10 6.81 37.30 46.35
CA VAL A 10 8.23 37.58 46.63
C VAL A 10 8.52 39.07 46.43
N ARG A 11 8.00 39.69 45.36
CA ARG A 11 8.16 41.13 45.09
C ARG A 11 7.50 42.00 46.17
N GLU A 12 6.31 41.64 46.61
CA GLU A 12 5.58 42.32 47.69
C GLU A 12 6.36 42.24 49.01
N SER A 13 6.90 41.07 49.33
CA SER A 13 7.74 40.86 50.51
C SER A 13 9.03 41.68 50.46
N LEU A 14 9.70 41.73 49.31
CA LEU A 14 10.90 42.55 49.11
C LEU A 14 10.62 44.05 49.23
N GLN A 15 9.47 44.52 48.71
CA GLN A 15 9.03 45.90 48.87
C GLN A 15 8.75 46.25 50.34
N SER A 16 8.11 45.36 51.09
CA SER A 16 7.87 45.57 52.53
C SER A 16 9.15 45.67 53.34
N VAL A 17 10.17 44.87 53.00
CA VAL A 17 11.47 44.90 53.68
C VAL A 17 12.23 46.17 53.30
N LYS A 18 12.19 46.59 52.02
CA LYS A 18 12.82 47.84 51.55
C LYS A 18 12.18 49.10 52.15
N ALA A 19 10.90 49.05 52.53
CA ALA A 19 10.18 50.14 53.18
C ALA A 19 10.46 50.26 54.68
N ALA A 20 10.98 49.20 55.31
CA ALA A 20 11.53 49.29 56.66
C ALA A 20 12.88 50.04 56.58
N ASP A 21 13.05 51.07 57.41
CA ASP A 21 14.24 51.95 57.43
C ASP A 21 15.51 51.15 57.80
N LEU A 22 16.16 50.56 56.79
CA LEU A 22 17.34 49.72 56.92
C LEU A 22 18.58 50.51 56.51
N LYS A 23 19.43 50.83 57.48
CA LYS A 23 20.62 51.67 57.30
C LYS A 23 21.83 50.94 56.68
N ASP A 24 21.71 49.65 56.40
CA ASP A 24 22.82 48.82 55.90
C ASP A 24 22.85 48.76 54.37
N ALA A 25 23.88 49.36 53.77
CA ALA A 25 24.09 49.38 52.32
C ALA A 25 24.19 47.97 51.71
N GLN A 26 24.76 47.01 52.45
CA GLN A 26 24.86 45.61 52.04
C GLN A 26 23.48 44.93 51.96
N LEU A 27 22.57 45.27 52.86
CA LEU A 27 21.24 44.66 52.92
C LEU A 27 20.35 45.19 51.79
N MET A 28 20.51 46.46 51.42
CA MET A 28 19.88 47.05 50.24
C MET A 28 20.38 46.44 48.92
N GLU A 29 21.66 46.05 48.86
CA GLU A 29 22.25 45.37 47.71
C GLU A 29 21.70 43.95 47.54
N VAL A 30 21.57 43.19 48.64
CA VAL A 30 20.93 41.86 48.65
C VAL A 30 19.46 41.95 48.22
N LEU A 31 18.71 42.92 48.71
CA LEU A 31 17.31 43.13 48.30
C LEU A 31 17.18 43.48 46.81
N ARG A 32 18.11 44.30 46.29
CA ARG A 32 18.16 44.65 44.86
C ARG A 32 18.45 43.43 44.00
N LEU A 33 19.40 42.58 44.43
CA LEU A 33 19.74 41.34 43.74
C LEU A 33 18.57 40.35 43.76
N ALA A 34 17.88 40.21 44.90
CA ALA A 34 16.70 39.36 45.04
C ALA A 34 15.55 39.84 44.14
N GLN A 35 15.36 41.16 44.02
CA GLN A 35 14.36 41.74 43.11
C GLN A 35 14.70 41.46 41.65
N GLN A 36 15.97 41.66 41.27
CA GLN A 36 16.46 41.38 39.92
C GLN A 36 16.32 39.89 39.55
N LEU A 37 16.58 39.00 40.51
CA LEU A 37 16.40 37.55 40.35
C LEU A 37 14.92 37.18 40.19
N THR A 38 14.04 37.81 40.95
CA THR A 38 12.58 37.63 40.84
C THR A 38 12.04 38.09 39.48
N ASP A 39 12.49 39.25 38.99
CA ASP A 39 12.09 39.79 37.69
C ASP A 39 12.59 38.90 36.54
N THR A 40 13.82 38.37 36.66
CA THR A 40 14.38 37.42 35.69
C THR A 40 13.61 36.09 35.69
N MET A 41 13.26 35.56 36.86
CA MET A 41 12.45 34.35 36.99
C MET A 41 11.06 34.54 36.36
N GLN A 42 10.42 35.70 36.54
CA GLN A 42 9.10 35.96 35.95
C GLN A 42 9.15 36.01 34.41
N MET A 43 10.19 36.62 33.83
CA MET A 43 10.41 36.59 32.39
C MET A 43 10.68 35.18 31.88
N PHE A 44 11.53 34.41 32.59
CA PHE A 44 11.82 33.02 32.25
C PHE A 44 10.56 32.15 32.26
N PHE A 45 9.77 32.17 33.33
CA PHE A 45 8.54 31.38 33.41
C PHE A 45 7.49 31.82 32.39
N GLY A 46 7.37 33.12 32.08
CA GLY A 46 6.49 33.60 31.03
C GLY A 46 6.89 33.10 29.63
N SER A 47 8.19 33.03 29.35
CA SER A 47 8.69 32.45 28.10
C SER A 47 8.50 30.93 28.04
N LEU A 48 8.74 30.22 29.15
CA LEU A 48 8.57 28.78 29.24
C LEU A 48 7.11 28.36 29.08
N ASP A 49 6.19 29.06 29.75
CA ASP A 49 4.75 28.84 29.63
C ASP A 49 4.26 29.02 28.19
N ARG A 50 4.69 30.10 27.54
CA ARG A 50 4.38 30.35 26.12
C ARG A 50 4.95 29.26 25.22
N SER A 51 6.20 28.84 25.46
CA SER A 51 6.86 27.76 24.70
C SER A 51 6.11 26.43 24.88
N ILE A 52 5.75 26.08 26.11
CA ILE A 52 5.01 24.85 26.41
C ILE A 52 3.64 24.87 25.75
N HIS A 53 2.92 26.00 25.82
CA HIS A 53 1.64 26.16 25.13
C HIS A 53 1.76 26.04 23.61
N THR A 54 2.81 26.61 22.99
CA THR A 54 3.04 26.45 21.55
C THR A 54 3.35 25.01 21.18
N GLU A 55 4.17 24.31 21.96
CA GLU A 55 4.49 22.89 21.73
C GLU A 55 3.26 22.00 21.88
N PHE A 56 2.45 22.18 22.94
CA PHE A 56 1.21 21.41 23.10
C PHE A 56 0.21 21.67 21.99
N ASN A 57 0.08 22.91 21.52
CA ASN A 57 -0.77 23.24 20.38
C ASN A 57 -0.25 22.60 19.09
N ALA A 58 1.07 22.56 18.88
CA ALA A 58 1.67 21.89 17.74
C ALA A 58 1.41 20.37 17.78
N ILE A 59 1.58 19.73 18.94
CA ILE A 59 1.28 18.30 19.14
C ILE A 59 -0.21 18.03 18.91
N ALA A 60 -1.11 18.86 19.45
CA ALA A 60 -2.55 18.70 19.26
C ALA A 60 -2.94 18.84 17.78
N ALA A 61 -2.36 19.81 17.08
CA ALA A 61 -2.57 19.99 15.65
C ALA A 61 -2.04 18.80 14.83
N TYR A 62 -0.88 18.26 15.22
CA TYR A 62 -0.31 17.06 14.61
C TYR A 62 -1.21 15.83 14.82
N ILE A 63 -1.67 15.58 16.04
CA ILE A 63 -2.61 14.47 16.36
C ILE A 63 -3.91 14.61 15.56
N ALA A 64 -4.46 15.82 15.48
CA ALA A 64 -5.68 16.08 14.70
C ALA A 64 -5.47 15.76 13.21
N ARG A 65 -4.37 16.23 12.62
CA ARG A 65 -4.01 15.92 11.23
C ARG A 65 -3.84 14.42 11.01
N THR A 66 -3.11 13.74 11.88
CA THR A 66 -2.90 12.29 11.82
C THR A 66 -4.23 11.53 11.87
N ARG A 67 -5.14 11.91 12.77
CA ARG A 67 -6.47 11.29 12.87
C ARG A 67 -7.26 11.46 11.57
N ASP A 68 -7.20 12.65 10.97
CA ASP A 68 -7.93 12.94 9.74
C ASP A 68 -7.35 12.16 8.55
N GLU A 69 -6.03 11.97 8.47
CA GLU A 69 -5.38 11.11 7.46
C GLU A 69 -5.72 9.63 7.66
N ILE A 70 -5.73 9.13 8.90
CA ILE A 70 -6.17 7.76 9.22
C ILE A 70 -7.63 7.55 8.79
N ALA A 71 -8.49 8.54 9.01
CA ALA A 71 -9.88 8.46 8.55
C ALA A 71 -9.98 8.41 7.02
N GLN A 72 -9.14 9.16 6.30
CA GLN A 72 -9.10 9.19 4.84
C GLN A 72 -8.55 7.89 4.22
N LEU A 73 -7.71 7.14 4.93
CA LEU A 73 -7.31 5.78 4.53
C LEU A 73 -8.53 4.86 4.38
N ARG A 74 -9.62 5.13 5.13
CA ARG A 74 -10.84 4.31 5.21
C ARG A 74 -10.48 2.81 5.36
N PRO A 75 -9.75 2.42 6.42
CA PRO A 75 -9.25 1.05 6.59
C PRO A 75 -10.37 0.00 6.61
N ASN A 76 -11.55 0.34 7.15
CA ASN A 76 -12.71 -0.56 7.13
C ASN A 76 -13.25 -0.81 5.70
N ASP A 77 -13.25 0.20 4.83
CA ASP A 77 -13.63 0.05 3.40
C ASP A 77 -12.67 -0.92 2.68
N ILE A 78 -11.38 -0.82 2.97
CA ILE A 78 -10.36 -1.71 2.42
C ILE A 78 -10.57 -3.14 2.92
N LYS A 79 -10.74 -3.31 4.24
CA LYS A 79 -10.85 -4.62 4.90
C LYS A 79 -12.17 -5.34 4.61
N GLU A 80 -13.28 -4.62 4.60
CA GLU A 80 -14.63 -5.21 4.53
C GLU A 80 -15.17 -5.29 3.10
N GLN A 81 -14.67 -4.45 2.18
CA GLN A 81 -15.18 -4.40 0.81
C GLN A 81 -14.10 -4.71 -0.22
N ARG A 82 -13.04 -3.89 -0.30
CA ARG A 82 -12.10 -3.98 -1.44
C ARG A 82 -11.32 -5.27 -1.49
N ILE A 83 -10.71 -5.68 -0.38
CA ILE A 83 -9.93 -6.93 -0.32
C ILE A 83 -10.84 -8.15 -0.51
N PRO A 84 -11.98 -8.28 0.20
CA PRO A 84 -12.89 -9.41 -0.01
C PRO A 84 -13.45 -9.49 -1.42
N VAL A 85 -13.85 -8.37 -2.03
CA VAL A 85 -14.35 -8.35 -3.41
C VAL A 85 -13.26 -8.73 -4.40
N ALA A 86 -12.04 -8.21 -4.24
CA ALA A 86 -10.92 -8.61 -5.07
C ALA A 86 -10.61 -10.12 -4.94
N GLY A 87 -10.66 -10.67 -3.72
CA GLY A 87 -10.52 -12.10 -3.49
C GLY A 87 -11.60 -12.92 -4.20
N ALA A 88 -12.87 -12.52 -4.06
CA ALA A 88 -13.99 -13.17 -4.73
C ALA A 88 -13.90 -13.10 -6.27
N GLU A 89 -13.42 -11.99 -6.83
CA GLU A 89 -13.17 -11.88 -8.27
C GLU A 89 -12.06 -12.84 -8.72
N LEU A 90 -10.97 -13.01 -7.94
CA LEU A 90 -9.91 -13.97 -8.25
C LEU A 90 -10.39 -15.43 -8.12
N GLU A 91 -11.18 -15.77 -7.10
CA GLU A 91 -11.78 -17.10 -6.97
C GLU A 91 -12.71 -17.41 -8.15
N ALA A 92 -13.48 -16.42 -8.60
CA ALA A 92 -14.33 -16.56 -9.78
C ALA A 92 -13.51 -16.76 -11.06
N VAL A 93 -12.37 -16.07 -11.22
CA VAL A 93 -11.44 -16.33 -12.34
C VAL A 93 -11.02 -17.79 -12.34
N VAL A 94 -10.56 -18.32 -11.20
CA VAL A 94 -10.14 -19.72 -11.10
C VAL A 94 -11.29 -20.66 -11.47
N GLY A 95 -12.46 -20.48 -10.86
CA GLY A 95 -13.61 -21.35 -11.13
C GLY A 95 -14.12 -21.29 -12.58
N ASP A 96 -14.11 -20.10 -13.20
CA ASP A 96 -14.50 -19.93 -14.60
C ASP A 96 -13.45 -20.58 -15.54
N THR A 97 -12.15 -20.45 -15.21
CA THR A 97 -11.06 -21.08 -15.97
C THR A 97 -11.06 -22.60 -15.88
N GLU A 98 -11.36 -23.17 -14.71
CA GLU A 98 -11.47 -24.61 -14.51
C GLU A 98 -12.61 -25.20 -15.34
N LYS A 99 -13.80 -24.60 -15.29
CA LYS A 99 -14.96 -25.05 -16.08
C LYS A 99 -14.72 -24.97 -17.58
N ALA A 100 -14.09 -23.89 -18.03
CA ALA A 100 -13.77 -23.74 -19.44
C ALA A 100 -12.74 -24.78 -19.89
N THR A 101 -11.72 -25.03 -19.07
CA THR A 101 -10.70 -26.06 -19.35
C THR A 101 -11.32 -27.45 -19.39
N GLU A 102 -12.20 -27.79 -18.45
CA GLU A 102 -12.95 -29.05 -18.45
C GLU A 102 -13.78 -29.21 -19.73
N THR A 103 -14.46 -28.14 -20.16
CA THR A 103 -15.25 -28.14 -21.41
C THR A 103 -14.34 -28.37 -22.62
N ILE A 104 -13.21 -27.65 -22.72
CA ILE A 104 -12.25 -27.76 -23.81
C ILE A 104 -11.69 -29.19 -23.89
N MET A 105 -11.25 -29.74 -22.76
CA MET A 105 -10.71 -31.10 -22.69
C MET A 105 -11.78 -32.14 -23.07
N SER A 106 -13.00 -32.01 -22.55
CA SER A 106 -14.09 -32.93 -22.87
C SER A 106 -14.46 -32.92 -24.35
N GLN A 107 -14.48 -31.75 -25.01
CA GLN A 107 -14.72 -31.69 -26.45
C GLN A 107 -13.55 -32.27 -27.26
N ALA A 108 -12.31 -32.00 -26.85
CA ALA A 108 -11.13 -32.57 -27.50
C ALA A 108 -11.10 -34.11 -27.40
N GLU A 109 -11.40 -34.66 -26.22
CA GLU A 109 -11.55 -36.11 -26.00
C GLU A 109 -12.67 -36.70 -26.84
N ALA A 110 -13.81 -36.00 -26.95
CA ALA A 110 -14.93 -36.45 -27.77
C ALA A 110 -14.51 -36.58 -29.24
N VAL A 111 -13.79 -35.59 -29.79
CA VAL A 111 -13.26 -35.66 -31.17
C VAL A 111 -12.34 -36.86 -31.38
N MET A 112 -11.46 -37.16 -30.42
CA MET A 112 -10.56 -38.32 -30.52
C MET A 112 -11.28 -39.67 -30.55
N MET A 113 -12.51 -39.75 -30.01
CA MET A 113 -13.32 -40.97 -29.99
C MET A 113 -14.40 -41.03 -31.09
N MET A 114 -14.47 -40.03 -31.98
CA MET A 114 -15.45 -40.00 -33.06
C MET A 114 -15.15 -41.07 -34.13
N ASP A 115 -16.21 -41.65 -34.68
CA ASP A 115 -16.11 -42.57 -35.81
C ASP A 115 -15.87 -41.79 -37.12
N ALA A 116 -14.75 -42.10 -37.78
CA ALA A 116 -14.36 -41.49 -39.04
C ALA A 116 -14.86 -42.27 -40.28
N SER A 117 -15.73 -43.27 -40.09
CA SER A 117 -16.23 -44.11 -41.18
C SER A 117 -17.10 -43.36 -42.21
N ASP A 118 -17.81 -42.32 -41.78
CA ASP A 118 -18.53 -41.38 -42.65
C ASP A 118 -17.85 -40.00 -42.62
N PRO A 119 -17.11 -39.62 -43.67
CA PRO A 119 -16.37 -38.36 -43.70
C PRO A 119 -17.25 -37.11 -43.58
N ALA A 120 -18.50 -37.14 -44.06
CA ALA A 120 -19.39 -35.99 -43.98
C ALA A 120 -19.91 -35.79 -42.56
N ALA A 121 -20.38 -36.88 -41.94
CA ALA A 121 -20.84 -36.85 -40.55
C ALA A 121 -19.71 -36.56 -39.55
N TYR A 122 -18.51 -37.10 -39.80
CA TYR A 122 -17.32 -36.82 -38.99
C TYR A 122 -16.95 -35.34 -39.04
N LYS A 123 -16.92 -34.74 -40.23
CA LYS A 123 -16.62 -33.31 -40.39
C LYS A 123 -17.61 -32.44 -39.63
N ASP A 124 -18.91 -32.69 -39.77
CA ASP A 124 -19.95 -31.90 -39.10
C ASP A 124 -19.81 -32.00 -37.56
N ALA A 125 -19.50 -33.18 -37.04
CA ALA A 125 -19.29 -33.40 -35.60
C ALA A 125 -18.02 -32.71 -35.07
N VAL A 126 -16.94 -32.71 -35.85
CA VAL A 126 -15.70 -32.00 -35.51
C VAL A 126 -15.93 -30.48 -35.53
N ASP A 127 -16.62 -29.94 -36.55
CA ASP A 127 -16.93 -28.51 -36.65
C ASP A 127 -17.79 -28.05 -35.45
N GLU A 128 -18.74 -28.87 -34.99
CA GLU A 128 -19.53 -28.59 -33.79
C GLU A 128 -18.68 -28.60 -32.51
N ALA A 129 -17.81 -29.60 -32.33
CA ALA A 129 -16.91 -29.68 -31.18
C ALA A 129 -15.92 -28.52 -31.15
N MET A 130 -15.36 -28.13 -32.30
CA MET A 130 -14.47 -26.99 -32.43
C MET A 130 -15.17 -25.66 -32.12
N THR A 131 -16.43 -25.51 -32.54
CA THR A 131 -17.24 -24.33 -32.19
C THR A 131 -17.38 -24.21 -30.67
N LYS A 132 -17.70 -25.32 -29.99
CA LYS A 132 -17.81 -25.34 -28.51
C LYS A 132 -16.48 -25.04 -27.81
N ILE A 133 -15.35 -25.50 -28.35
CA ILE A 133 -14.01 -25.18 -27.83
C ILE A 133 -13.75 -23.68 -27.95
N ILE A 134 -14.01 -23.08 -29.12
CA ILE A 134 -13.83 -21.64 -29.34
C ILE A 134 -14.73 -20.82 -28.42
N GLU A 135 -15.99 -21.23 -28.25
CA GLU A 135 -16.91 -20.59 -27.30
C GLU A 135 -16.42 -20.71 -25.85
N ALA A 136 -15.92 -21.87 -25.46
CA ALA A 136 -15.35 -22.07 -24.13
C ALA A 136 -14.18 -21.11 -23.87
N CYS A 137 -13.28 -20.92 -24.84
CA CYS A 137 -12.13 -19.99 -24.76
C CYS A 137 -12.52 -18.53 -24.47
N ALA A 138 -13.78 -18.13 -24.67
CA ALA A 138 -14.27 -16.81 -24.27
C ALA A 138 -14.16 -16.53 -22.76
N PHE A 139 -13.89 -17.56 -21.93
CA PHE A 139 -13.54 -17.39 -20.52
C PHE A 139 -12.39 -16.41 -20.29
N GLN A 140 -11.48 -16.27 -21.26
CA GLN A 140 -10.33 -15.37 -21.16
C GLN A 140 -10.75 -13.90 -21.07
N ASP A 141 -11.80 -13.47 -21.79
CA ASP A 141 -12.30 -12.10 -21.71
C ASP A 141 -12.88 -11.80 -20.31
N LEU A 142 -13.72 -12.71 -19.81
CA LEU A 142 -14.24 -12.65 -18.44
C LEU A 142 -13.11 -12.62 -17.41
N ALA A 143 -12.11 -13.49 -17.55
CA ALA A 143 -10.95 -13.50 -16.67
C ALA A 143 -10.19 -12.17 -16.70
N GLY A 144 -9.94 -11.62 -17.89
CA GLY A 144 -9.27 -10.33 -18.07
C GLY A 144 -10.03 -9.17 -17.43
N GLN A 145 -11.36 -9.13 -17.57
CA GLN A 145 -12.21 -8.12 -16.94
C GLN A 145 -12.17 -8.21 -15.41
N ARG A 146 -12.25 -9.42 -14.85
CA ARG A 146 -12.18 -9.65 -13.39
C ARG A 146 -10.82 -9.28 -12.83
N VAL A 147 -9.73 -9.71 -13.48
CA VAL A 147 -8.35 -9.32 -13.09
C VAL A 147 -8.18 -7.81 -13.15
N SER A 148 -8.74 -7.14 -14.16
CA SER A 148 -8.69 -5.68 -14.26
C SER A 148 -9.37 -4.98 -13.07
N LYS A 149 -10.50 -5.50 -12.59
CA LYS A 149 -11.17 -4.98 -11.37
C LYS A 149 -10.32 -5.17 -10.11
N VAL A 150 -9.65 -6.32 -9.99
CA VAL A 150 -8.73 -6.62 -8.89
C VAL A 150 -7.56 -5.64 -8.90
N VAL A 151 -6.92 -5.46 -10.05
CA VAL A 151 -5.81 -4.50 -10.23
C VAL A 151 -6.26 -3.08 -9.90
N SER A 152 -7.43 -2.66 -10.37
CA SER A 152 -8.00 -1.34 -10.03
C SER A 152 -8.21 -1.18 -8.52
N SER A 153 -8.70 -2.22 -7.84
CA SER A 153 -8.91 -2.21 -6.39
C SER A 153 -7.59 -2.09 -5.63
N LEU A 154 -6.55 -2.81 -6.07
CA LEU A 154 -5.20 -2.76 -5.50
C LEU A 154 -4.55 -1.38 -5.70
N LYS A 155 -4.60 -0.81 -6.91
CA LYS A 155 -4.08 0.54 -7.20
C LYS A 155 -4.70 1.60 -6.29
N HIS A 156 -6.00 1.50 -6.07
CA HIS A 156 -6.68 2.45 -5.20
C HIS A 156 -6.33 2.26 -3.71
N ILE A 157 -6.01 1.03 -3.28
CA ILE A 157 -5.45 0.80 -1.93
C ILE A 157 -4.06 1.43 -1.85
N GLU A 158 -3.21 1.18 -2.85
CA GLU A 158 -1.85 1.72 -2.95
C GLU A 158 -1.84 3.25 -2.89
N GLU A 159 -2.71 3.95 -3.64
CA GLU A 159 -2.83 5.40 -3.59
C GLU A 159 -3.15 5.93 -2.19
N ARG A 160 -4.06 5.27 -1.47
CA ARG A 160 -4.45 5.67 -0.11
C ARG A 160 -3.32 5.42 0.90
N VAL A 161 -2.66 4.27 0.80
CA VAL A 161 -1.53 3.91 1.67
C VAL A 161 -0.34 4.83 1.40
N GLY A 162 -0.02 5.11 0.13
CA GLY A 162 1.05 6.01 -0.27
C GLY A 162 0.83 7.44 0.23
N ARG A 163 -0.40 7.96 0.11
CA ARG A 163 -0.76 9.27 0.70
C ARG A 163 -0.58 9.31 2.22
N PHE A 164 -0.99 8.24 2.91
CA PHE A 164 -0.83 8.13 4.35
C PHE A 164 0.65 8.11 4.75
N ALA A 165 1.46 7.27 4.09
CA ALA A 165 2.90 7.17 4.34
C ALA A 165 3.62 8.51 4.11
N ALA A 166 3.32 9.19 3.00
CA ALA A 166 3.89 10.50 2.68
C ALA A 166 3.55 11.57 3.73
N THR A 167 2.31 11.57 4.25
CA THR A 167 1.89 12.56 5.25
C THR A 167 2.46 12.29 6.63
N MET A 168 2.66 11.02 6.97
CA MET A 168 3.24 10.60 8.24
C MET A 168 4.78 10.63 8.24
N GLY A 169 5.41 10.87 7.09
CA GLY A 169 6.86 10.82 6.94
C GLY A 169 7.44 9.44 7.28
N VAL A 170 6.64 8.38 7.11
CA VAL A 170 7.06 7.01 7.37
C VAL A 170 8.02 6.64 6.25
N LEU A 171 9.31 6.54 6.61
CA LEU A 171 10.30 5.87 5.78
C LEU A 171 10.09 4.37 5.95
N ASP A 172 10.22 3.62 4.86
CA ASP A 172 10.21 2.16 4.93
C ASP A 172 11.27 1.70 5.92
N ALA A 173 10.92 0.73 6.76
CA ALA A 173 11.90 0.03 7.57
C ALA A 173 12.88 -0.69 6.64
N ASP A 174 14.13 -0.85 7.10
CA ASP A 174 15.07 -1.72 6.39
C ASP A 174 14.44 -3.10 6.16
N ALA A 175 14.57 -3.61 4.95
CA ALA A 175 14.10 -4.96 4.61
C ALA A 175 14.65 -5.96 5.64
N THR A 176 13.73 -6.74 6.21
CA THR A 176 14.04 -7.79 7.18
C THR A 176 14.97 -8.82 6.57
N GLU A 177 15.70 -9.56 7.41
CA GLU A 177 16.60 -10.61 6.94
C GLU A 177 15.86 -11.65 6.07
N ALA A 178 14.62 -11.99 6.45
CA ALA A 178 13.77 -12.89 5.68
C ALA A 178 13.45 -12.34 4.28
N GLU A 179 13.16 -11.05 4.14
CA GLU A 179 12.89 -10.41 2.84
C GLU A 179 14.15 -10.35 1.96
N ARG A 180 15.33 -10.16 2.56
CA ARG A 180 16.63 -10.21 1.86
C ARG A 180 16.95 -11.61 1.38
N GLU A 181 16.81 -12.61 2.24
CA GLU A 181 17.02 -14.03 1.89
C GLU A 181 16.07 -14.47 0.78
N GLU A 182 14.81 -14.04 0.82
CA GLU A 182 13.83 -14.32 -0.22
C GLU A 182 14.19 -13.62 -1.55
N ALA A 183 14.60 -12.35 -1.50
CA ALA A 183 15.05 -11.62 -2.68
C ALA A 183 16.28 -12.26 -3.33
N GLU A 184 17.25 -12.70 -2.51
CA GLU A 184 18.40 -13.47 -3.01
C GLU A 184 17.98 -14.80 -3.63
N ARG A 185 17.03 -15.51 -3.01
CA ARG A 185 16.50 -16.77 -3.52
C ARG A 185 15.80 -16.58 -4.86
N ARG A 186 14.98 -15.54 -5.01
CA ARG A 186 14.32 -15.19 -6.29
C ARG A 186 15.33 -14.88 -7.39
N ASN A 187 16.36 -14.09 -7.08
CA ASN A 187 17.44 -13.76 -8.01
C ASN A 187 18.28 -14.99 -8.41
N LYS A 188 18.57 -15.89 -7.47
CA LYS A 188 19.34 -17.12 -7.73
C LYS A 188 18.55 -18.15 -8.55
N LEU A 189 17.24 -18.23 -8.36
CA LEU A 189 16.39 -19.24 -8.99
C LEU A 189 15.79 -18.80 -10.34
N HIS A 190 16.06 -17.57 -10.80
CA HIS A 190 15.45 -17.02 -12.02
C HIS A 190 13.93 -17.23 -12.05
N LEU A 191 13.27 -17.17 -10.88
CA LEU A 191 11.82 -17.33 -10.70
C LEU A 191 11.06 -16.07 -11.18
N ASN A 192 11.51 -15.50 -12.29
CA ASN A 192 10.73 -14.54 -13.02
C ASN A 192 9.71 -15.36 -13.79
N GLY A 193 8.42 -15.12 -13.54
CA GLY A 193 7.38 -15.52 -14.49
C GLY A 193 7.64 -14.88 -15.87
N PRO A 194 6.73 -15.08 -16.85
CA PRO A 194 6.82 -14.37 -18.13
C PRO A 194 7.14 -12.90 -17.88
N ALA A 195 8.20 -12.40 -18.53
CA ALA A 195 8.72 -11.06 -18.23
C ALA A 195 7.63 -10.01 -18.48
N LEU A 196 7.23 -9.27 -17.45
CA LEU A 196 6.35 -8.11 -17.56
C LEU A 196 7.03 -7.07 -18.46
N GLY A 197 6.61 -6.97 -19.73
CA GLY A 197 7.23 -6.09 -20.72
C GLY A 197 8.67 -6.49 -21.08
N GLY A 198 9.06 -7.75 -20.90
CA GLY A 198 10.19 -8.30 -21.68
C GLY A 198 9.88 -8.19 -23.17
N PRO A 199 10.82 -8.45 -24.09
CA PRO A 199 10.46 -8.52 -25.50
C PRO A 199 9.29 -9.49 -25.60
N GLU A 200 8.10 -8.96 -25.92
CA GLU A 200 7.02 -9.79 -26.40
C GLU A 200 7.66 -10.44 -27.60
N THR A 201 8.00 -11.73 -27.50
CA THR A 201 8.29 -12.52 -28.69
C THR A 201 7.06 -12.31 -29.55
N GLY A 202 7.21 -11.46 -30.58
CA GLY A 202 6.11 -11.10 -31.45
C GLY A 202 5.60 -12.39 -32.07
N GLN A 203 4.31 -12.43 -32.44
CA GLN A 203 3.79 -13.58 -33.17
C GLN A 203 4.67 -13.90 -34.39
N ASP A 204 5.26 -12.88 -35.02
CA ASP A 204 6.25 -13.03 -36.11
C ASP A 204 7.52 -13.80 -35.70
N ASP A 205 8.03 -13.60 -34.48
CA ASP A 205 9.19 -14.33 -33.96
C ASP A 205 8.82 -15.78 -33.57
N VAL A 206 7.59 -15.98 -33.09
CA VAL A 206 7.03 -17.31 -32.79
C VAL A 206 6.78 -18.09 -34.08
N ASP A 207 6.23 -17.43 -35.09
CA ASP A 207 5.97 -17.98 -36.42
C ASP A 207 7.27 -18.23 -37.18
N ALA A 208 8.32 -17.42 -36.96
CA ALA A 208 9.66 -17.72 -37.50
C ALA A 208 10.29 -18.95 -36.82
N LEU A 209 9.98 -19.20 -35.55
CA LEU A 209 10.51 -20.34 -34.78
C LEU A 209 9.71 -21.63 -35.04
N LEU A 210 8.40 -21.53 -35.28
CA LEU A 210 7.50 -22.65 -35.60
C LEU A 210 7.37 -22.92 -37.11
N GLY A 211 7.55 -21.90 -37.95
CA GLY A 211 7.42 -21.98 -39.41
C GLY A 211 8.68 -22.50 -40.12
N MET A 212 9.79 -22.72 -39.41
CA MET A 212 11.00 -23.32 -39.99
C MET A 212 10.87 -24.82 -40.25
N ASP A 213 9.80 -25.49 -39.80
CA ASP A 213 9.65 -26.94 -39.93
C ASP A 213 8.25 -27.40 -40.38
N GLN A 214 7.38 -26.50 -40.83
CA GLN A 214 6.03 -26.87 -41.30
C GLN A 214 6.10 -27.85 -42.47
N ASP A 215 7.05 -27.64 -43.40
CA ASP A 215 7.31 -28.54 -44.53
C ASP A 215 7.82 -29.92 -44.08
N ALA A 216 8.53 -30.02 -42.95
CA ALA A 216 9.02 -31.28 -42.39
C ALA A 216 7.97 -32.01 -41.55
N ILE A 217 7.08 -31.26 -40.90
CA ILE A 217 5.90 -31.78 -40.19
C ILE A 217 4.91 -32.34 -41.20
N ASP A 218 4.63 -31.62 -42.30
CA ASP A 218 3.76 -32.08 -43.37
C ASP A 218 4.34 -33.34 -44.06
N ALA A 219 5.67 -33.42 -44.22
CA ALA A 219 6.35 -34.62 -44.73
C ALA A 219 6.37 -35.83 -43.77
N LEU A 220 5.95 -35.66 -42.50
CA LEU A 220 5.81 -36.74 -41.52
C LEU A 220 4.42 -37.40 -41.54
N PHE A 221 3.43 -36.76 -42.19
CA PHE A 221 2.04 -37.22 -42.26
C PHE A 221 1.56 -37.62 -43.68
N ASP A 222 2.42 -37.50 -44.70
CA ASP A 222 2.28 -38.12 -46.04
C ASP A 222 3.03 -39.47 -46.14
#